data_AF-A0A1V5IUX8-F1
#
_entry.id   AF-A0A1V5IUX8-F1
#
_cell.length_a   1.000
_cell.length_b   1.000
_cell.length_c   1.000
_cell.angle_alpha   90.00
_cell.angle_beta   90.00
_cell.angle_gamma   90.00
#
_symmetry.space_group_name_H-M   'P 1'
#
loop_
_entity.id
_entity.type
_entity.pdbx_description
1 polymer ?
#
loop_
_entity_poly.entity_id
_entity_poly.type
_entity_poly.pdbx_seq_one_letter_code
_entity_poly.pdbx_strand_id
1 'polypeptide(L)'
;MITMSELSEAAKQARNDYQREYRRKHPEKLKQYMARYWEKKAEQITPEARARELSQRGYTQRQIADLLNISVGAVNKYVNRHEQ
;
A
#
# COMPACT_ATOMS: atom_id res chain seq x y z
N MET A 1 28.75 -14.92 -33.53
CA MET A 1 29.21 -14.67 -32.14
C MET A 1 28.06 -14.00 -31.41
N ILE A 2 27.60 -14.56 -30.29
CA ILE A 2 26.55 -13.94 -29.48
C ILE A 2 27.18 -12.81 -28.66
N THR A 3 26.54 -11.64 -28.62
CA THR A 3 27.08 -10.45 -27.95
C THR A 3 26.76 -10.48 -26.45
N MET A 4 27.58 -9.84 -25.60
CA MET A 4 27.38 -9.81 -24.13
C MET A 4 26.01 -9.22 -23.71
N SER A 5 25.43 -8.34 -24.51
CA SER A 5 24.08 -7.81 -24.29
C SER A 5 23.01 -8.88 -24.50
N GLU A 6 23.10 -9.69 -25.56
CA GLU A 6 22.14 -10.77 -25.85
C GLU A 6 22.18 -11.87 -24.78
N LEU A 7 23.37 -12.20 -24.26
CA LEU A 7 23.52 -13.16 -23.16
C LEU A 7 22.86 -12.64 -21.87
N SER A 8 22.98 -11.33 -21.62
CA SER A 8 22.33 -10.66 -20.48
C SER A 8 20.81 -10.65 -20.61
N GLU A 9 20.27 -10.41 -21.81
CA GLU A 9 18.83 -10.46 -22.07
C GLU A 9 18.28 -11.89 -21.98
N ALA A 10 18.99 -12.89 -22.51
CA ALA A 10 18.62 -14.29 -22.37
C ALA A 10 18.59 -14.73 -20.89
N ALA A 11 19.54 -14.26 -20.08
CA ALA A 11 19.57 -14.53 -18.63
C ALA A 11 18.40 -13.86 -17.89
N LYS A 12 18.04 -12.62 -18.24
CA LYS A 12 16.84 -11.95 -17.70
C LYS A 12 15.57 -12.70 -18.08
N GLN A 13 15.49 -13.17 -19.33
CA GLN A 13 14.33 -13.91 -19.83
C GLN A 13 14.17 -15.24 -19.08
N ALA A 14 15.24 -16.02 -18.93
CA ALA A 14 15.21 -17.26 -18.16
C ALA A 14 14.76 -17.05 -16.70
N ARG A 15 15.24 -15.97 -16.05
CA ARG A 15 14.80 -15.60 -14.70
C ARG A 15 13.31 -15.23 -14.66
N ASN A 16 12.83 -14.46 -15.63
CA ASN A 16 11.43 -14.06 -15.71
C ASN A 16 10.50 -15.25 -15.94
N ASP A 17 10.89 -16.19 -16.80
CA ASP A 17 10.13 -17.41 -17.10
C ASP A 17 10.05 -18.32 -15.87
N TYR A 18 11.17 -18.52 -15.17
CA TYR A 18 11.18 -19.23 -13.89
C TYR A 18 10.22 -18.58 -12.88
N GLN A 19 10.27 -17.26 -12.71
CA GLN A 19 9.37 -16.56 -11.79
C GLN A 19 7.91 -16.63 -12.23
N ARG A 20 7.64 -16.62 -13.54
CA ARG A 20 6.28 -16.77 -14.07
C ARG A 20 5.74 -18.17 -13.79
N GLU A 21 6.53 -19.21 -14.02
CA GLU A 21 6.15 -20.58 -13.69
C GLU A 21 5.92 -20.78 -12.19
N TYR A 22 6.84 -20.27 -11.36
CA TYR A 22 6.70 -20.35 -9.91
C TYR A 22 5.40 -19.69 -9.44
N ARG A 23 5.08 -18.51 -9.98
CA ARG A 23 3.81 -17.82 -9.69
C ARG A 23 2.59 -18.60 -10.16
N ARG A 24 2.67 -19.27 -11.31
CA ARG A 24 1.60 -20.13 -11.83
C ARG A 24 1.37 -21.37 -10.96
N LYS A 25 2.46 -21.98 -10.46
CA LYS A 25 2.43 -23.17 -9.60
C LYS A 25 2.07 -22.85 -8.14
N HIS A 26 2.29 -21.62 -7.69
CA HIS A 26 2.04 -21.19 -6.30
C HIS A 26 1.13 -19.95 -6.20
N PRO A 27 -0.10 -19.98 -6.75
CA PRO A 27 -1.02 -18.85 -6.69
C PRO A 27 -1.44 -18.52 -5.25
N GLU A 28 -1.54 -19.53 -4.40
CA GLU A 28 -1.95 -19.36 -2.99
C GLU A 28 -0.92 -18.59 -2.17
N LYS A 29 0.38 -18.89 -2.34
CA LYS A 29 1.45 -18.12 -1.67
C LYS A 29 1.45 -16.65 -2.08
N LEU A 30 1.10 -16.35 -3.33
CA LEU A 30 0.98 -14.96 -3.80
C LEU A 30 -0.20 -14.25 -3.15
N LYS A 31 -1.36 -14.92 -3.05
CA LYS A 31 -2.52 -14.35 -2.36
C LYS A 31 -2.20 -14.02 -0.91
N GLN A 32 -1.56 -14.94 -0.19
CA GLN A 32 -1.14 -14.74 1.20
C GLN A 32 -0.14 -13.59 1.34
N TYR A 33 0.84 -13.50 0.42
CA TYR A 33 1.78 -12.38 0.41
C TYR A 33 1.08 -11.04 0.20
N MET A 34 0.16 -10.96 -0.77
CA MET A 34 -0.62 -9.74 -1.03
C MET A 34 -1.52 -9.38 0.14
N ALA A 35 -2.18 -10.36 0.77
CA ALA A 35 -3.01 -10.15 1.95
C ALA A 35 -2.17 -9.56 3.10
N ARG A 36 -1.03 -10.17 3.44
CA ARG A 36 -0.11 -9.66 4.47
C ARG A 36 0.42 -8.26 4.16
N TYR A 37 0.70 -7.98 2.89
CA TYR A 37 1.14 -6.65 2.46
C TYR A 37 0.06 -5.60 2.74
N TRP A 38 -1.19 -5.89 2.37
CA TRP A 38 -2.31 -4.98 2.58
C TRP A 38 -2.73 -4.85 4.04
N GLU A 39 -2.63 -5.92 4.82
CA GLU A 39 -2.84 -5.92 6.27
C GLU A 39 -1.84 -5.00 6.95
N LYS A 40 -0.54 -5.18 6.67
CA LYS A 40 0.52 -4.29 7.18
C LYS A 40 0.32 -2.84 6.73
N LYS A 41 -0.17 -2.63 5.51
CA LYS A 41 -0.49 -1.28 5.03
C LYS A 41 -1.69 -0.68 5.75
N ALA A 42 -2.72 -1.48 6.04
CA ALA A 42 -3.87 -1.05 6.81
C ALA A 42 -3.48 -0.67 8.23
N GLU A 43 -2.60 -1.45 8.88
CA GLU A 43 -2.04 -1.13 10.20
C GLU A 43 -1.24 0.19 10.21
N GLN A 44 -0.56 0.51 9.11
CA GLN A 44 0.18 1.76 8.95
C GLN A 44 -0.70 2.97 8.65
N ILE A 45 -1.94 2.77 8.20
CA ILE A 45 -2.90 3.86 8.01
C ILE A 45 -3.37 4.28 9.39
N THR A 46 -2.70 5.27 9.95
CA THR A 46 -3.13 5.86 11.21
C THR A 46 -4.45 6.62 11.01
N PRO A 47 -5.32 6.66 12.03
CA PRO A 47 -6.53 7.50 12.01
C PRO A 47 -6.22 8.97 11.68
N GLU A 48 -5.03 9.45 12.05
CA GLU A 48 -4.54 10.79 11.73
C GLU A 48 -4.27 10.98 10.24
N ALA A 49 -3.53 10.06 9.60
CA ALA A 49 -3.26 10.13 8.16
C ALA A 49 -4.57 10.10 7.36
N ARG A 50 -5.51 9.25 7.78
CA ARG A 50 -6.82 9.15 7.14
C ARG A 50 -7.69 10.38 7.37
N ALA A 51 -7.65 10.98 8.56
CA ALA A 51 -8.35 12.23 8.85
C ALA A 51 -7.81 13.40 8.00
N ARG A 52 -6.49 13.50 7.83
CA ARG A 52 -5.87 14.50 6.95
C ARG A 52 -6.24 14.30 5.48
N GLU A 53 -6.21 13.07 5.00
CA GLU A 53 -6.61 12.73 3.61
C GLU A 53 -8.07 13.12 3.35
N LEU A 54 -8.99 12.77 4.24
CA LEU A 54 -10.41 13.11 4.11
C LEU A 54 -10.64 14.63 4.18
N SER A 55 -9.90 15.34 5.04
CA SER A 55 -9.95 16.80 5.10
C SER A 55 -9.49 17.44 3.78
N GLN A 56 -8.42 16.94 3.16
CA GLN A 56 -7.94 17.43 1.86
C GLN A 56 -8.95 17.19 0.72
N ARG A 57 -9.75 16.12 0.82
CA ARG A 57 -10.85 15.83 -0.10
C ARG A 57 -12.10 16.70 0.14
N GLY A 58 -12.07 17.61 1.12
CA GLY A 58 -13.16 18.54 1.41
C GLY A 58 -14.24 18.01 2.36
N TYR A 59 -14.01 16.88 3.03
CA TYR A 59 -14.94 16.38 4.05
C TYR A 59 -14.91 17.27 5.28
N THR A 60 -16.08 17.49 5.89
CA THR A 60 -16.18 18.23 7.15
C THR A 60 -15.67 17.39 8.32
N GLN A 61 -15.20 18.04 9.39
CA GLN A 61 -14.69 17.34 10.58
C GLN A 61 -15.72 16.40 11.22
N ARG A 62 -17.02 16.71 11.14
CA ARG A 62 -18.12 15.82 11.59
C ARG A 62 -18.21 14.56 10.72
N GLN A 63 -18.20 14.70 9.40
CA GLN A 63 -18.24 13.55 8.50
C GLN A 63 -17.01 12.65 8.67
N ILE A 64 -15.84 13.25 8.90
CA ILE A 64 -14.59 12.50 9.15
C ILE A 64 -14.69 11.72 10.47
N ALA A 65 -15.25 12.34 11.51
CA ALA A 65 -15.47 11.71 12.82
C ALA A 65 -16.39 10.48 12.69
N ASP A 66 -17.49 10.62 11.95
CA ASP A 66 -18.44 9.54 11.71
C ASP A 66 -17.81 8.39 10.89
N LEU A 67 -17.01 8.72 9.86
CA LEU A 67 -16.34 7.73 9.00
C LEU A 67 -15.24 6.95 9.71
N LEU A 68 -14.51 7.61 10.60
CA LEU A 68 -13.40 7.00 11.34
C LEU A 68 -13.81 6.48 12.71
N ASN A 69 -15.09 6.66 13.08
CA ASN A 69 -15.65 6.31 14.39
C ASN A 69 -14.81 6.86 15.56
N ILE A 70 -14.42 8.12 15.45
CA ILE A 70 -13.63 8.85 16.46
C ILE A 70 -14.34 10.17 16.80
N SER A 71 -13.97 10.80 17.92
CA SER A 71 -14.56 12.08 18.29
C SER A 71 -14.14 13.21 17.34
N VAL A 72 -15.03 14.18 17.12
CA VAL A 72 -14.72 15.41 16.36
C VAL A 72 -13.51 16.14 16.93
N GLY A 73 -13.32 16.11 18.26
CA GLY A 73 -12.13 16.66 18.92
C GLY A 73 -10.83 15.94 18.54
N ALA A 74 -10.86 14.61 18.37
CA ALA A 74 -9.73 13.84 17.87
C ALA A 74 -9.41 14.20 16.40
N VAL A 75 -10.43 14.33 15.55
CA VAL A 75 -10.27 14.80 14.16
C VAL A 75 -9.64 16.18 14.11
N ASN A 76 -10.14 17.12 14.92
CA ASN A 76 -9.60 18.47 15.02
C ASN A 76 -8.11 18.43 15.41
N LYS A 77 -7.74 17.60 16.39
CA LYS A 77 -6.34 17.42 16.79
C LYS A 77 -5.48 16.85 15.66
N TYR A 78 -6.00 15.96 14.81
CA TYR A 78 -5.25 15.36 13.70
C TYR A 78 -5.10 16.27 12.48
N VAL A 79 -6.11 17.08 12.19
CA VAL A 79 -6.13 18.01 11.05
C VAL A 79 -5.39 19.30 11.39
N ASN A 80 -5.56 19.83 12.60
CA ASN A 80 -4.98 21.10 13.06
C ASN A 80 -3.77 20.93 13.98
N ARG A 81 -3.07 19.79 13.91
CA ARG A 81 -1.83 19.59 14.67
C ARG A 81 -0.77 20.57 14.16
N HIS A 82 -0.60 21.69 14.84
CA HIS A 82 0.61 22.48 14.74
C HIS A 82 1.70 21.73 15.51
N GLU A 83 2.78 21.33 14.84
CA GLU A 83 4.02 20.97 15.49
C GLU A 83 4.42 22.14 16.40
N GLN A 84 4.51 21.88 17.71
CA GLN A 84 5.18 22.77 18.66
C GLN A 84 6.65 22.42 18.69
#